data_AF-A0A1Q3H645-F1
#
_entry.id   AF-A0A1Q3H645-F1
#
_cell.length_a   1.000
_cell.length_b   1.000
_cell.length_c   1.000
_cell.angle_alpha   90.00
_cell.angle_beta   90.00
_cell.angle_gamma   90.00
#
_symmetry.space_group_name_H-M   'P 1'
#
loop_
_entity.id
_entity.type
_entity.pdbx_description
1 polymer ?
#
loop_
_entity_poly.entity_id
_entity_poly.type
_entity_poly.pdbx_seq_one_letter_code
_entity_poly.pdbx_strand_id
1 'polypeptide(L)'
;MSQETTPRLFTLQTHEEYGFHTGVRADGTQVLAGGFHGHMVAYFFDAQGAMCGGTRQAWKHTSTVNPRTGLLLTLPSTLRKENEQQFSAWLKRLDFAPGPIRVQAFGDEEYQTGIEELPSHLRELDEQDPEGRADDERMRDEWLARGSFVFFWNNDFFMNADGTVSSS
;
A
#
# COMPACT_ATOMS: atom_id res chain seq x y z
N MET A 1 -3.98 15.62 31.45
CA MET A 1 -3.09 14.54 31.01
C MET A 1 -3.78 13.88 29.83
N SER A 2 -3.38 14.21 28.61
CA SER A 2 -3.88 13.52 27.43
C SER A 2 -3.33 12.10 27.48
N GLN A 3 -4.19 11.09 27.41
CA GLN A 3 -3.73 9.71 27.29
C GLN A 3 -3.03 9.60 25.94
N GLU A 4 -1.74 9.24 25.92
CA GLU A 4 -1.04 8.89 24.69
C GLU A 4 -1.67 7.60 24.16
N THR A 5 -2.47 7.73 23.11
CA THR A 5 -3.04 6.58 22.41
C THR A 5 -1.92 5.88 21.67
N THR A 6 -1.64 4.62 22.00
CA THR A 6 -0.69 3.80 21.23
C THR A 6 -1.15 3.74 19.77
N PRO A 7 -0.27 4.09 18.80
CA PRO A 7 -0.62 4.02 17.39
C PRO A 7 -1.07 2.62 16.97
N ARG A 8 -2.13 2.55 16.16
CA ARG A 8 -2.59 1.29 15.55
C ARG A 8 -1.57 0.80 14.53
N LEU A 9 -1.37 -0.53 14.50
CA LEU A 9 -0.55 -1.20 13.49
C LEU A 9 -1.43 -1.99 12.52
N PHE A 10 -1.10 -1.88 11.23
CA PHE A 10 -1.77 -2.53 10.11
C PHE A 10 -0.84 -3.59 9.53
N THR A 11 -1.36 -4.80 9.36
CA THR A 11 -0.61 -5.92 8.78
C THR A 11 -0.68 -5.82 7.27
N LEU A 12 0.47 -5.82 6.58
CA LEU A 12 0.52 -5.96 5.13
C LEU A 12 1.21 -7.28 4.77
N GLN A 13 0.72 -7.91 3.71
CA GLN A 13 1.31 -9.11 3.12
C GLN A 13 1.65 -8.85 1.65
N THR A 14 2.51 -9.69 1.07
CA THR A 14 2.82 -9.62 -0.36
C THR A 14 1.60 -10.06 -1.16
N HIS A 15 1.25 -9.28 -2.18
CA HIS A 15 0.24 -9.63 -3.18
C HIS A 15 0.82 -9.34 -4.56
N GLU A 16 1.43 -10.36 -5.17
CA GLU A 16 2.14 -10.23 -6.45
C GLU A 16 1.20 -9.83 -7.60
N GLU A 17 -0.07 -10.27 -7.52
CA GLU A 17 -1.14 -9.92 -8.44
C GLU A 17 -1.51 -8.44 -8.43
N TYR A 18 -1.27 -7.75 -7.30
CA TYR A 18 -1.52 -6.32 -7.12
C TYR A 18 -0.22 -5.49 -7.20
N GLY A 19 0.92 -6.13 -7.46
CA GLY A 19 2.18 -5.47 -7.77
C GLY A 19 2.91 -4.85 -6.58
N PHE A 20 2.62 -5.30 -5.35
CA PHE A 20 3.35 -4.90 -4.16
C PHE A 20 3.84 -6.10 -3.33
N HIS A 21 4.98 -5.91 -2.70
CA HIS A 21 5.73 -6.91 -1.96
C HIS A 21 6.08 -6.38 -0.58
N THR A 22 6.01 -7.24 0.41
CA THR A 22 6.35 -6.95 1.80
C THR A 22 7.46 -7.86 2.28
N GLY A 23 8.32 -7.34 3.14
CA GLY A 23 9.43 -8.09 3.68
C GLY A 23 10.24 -7.33 4.71
N VAL A 24 11.36 -7.91 5.11
CA VAL A 24 12.27 -7.34 6.09
C VAL A 24 13.70 -7.35 5.54
N ARG A 25 14.51 -6.41 6.01
CA ARG A 25 15.96 -6.37 5.78
C ARG A 25 16.68 -7.11 6.90
N ALA A 26 17.97 -7.40 6.70
CA ALA A 26 18.81 -8.06 7.71
C ALA A 26 18.93 -7.26 9.03
N ASP A 27 18.74 -5.93 8.99
CA ASP A 27 18.74 -5.05 10.16
C ASP A 27 17.38 -4.98 10.88
N GLY A 28 16.38 -5.72 10.42
CA GLY A 28 15.01 -5.72 10.98
C GLY A 28 14.11 -4.61 10.43
N THR A 29 14.60 -3.74 9.55
CA THR A 29 13.77 -2.74 8.87
C THR A 29 12.72 -3.43 8.02
N GLN A 30 11.46 -3.03 8.18
CA GLN A 30 10.34 -3.51 7.40
C GLN A 30 10.27 -2.77 6.07
N VAL A 31 9.92 -3.47 4.99
CA VAL A 31 9.93 -2.95 3.63
C VAL A 31 8.61 -3.24 2.93
N LEU A 32 8.00 -2.19 2.38
CA LEU A 32 6.95 -2.27 1.37
C LEU A 32 7.55 -1.82 0.03
N ALA A 33 7.48 -2.65 -1.01
CA ALA A 33 8.08 -2.34 -2.29
C ALA A 33 7.18 -2.75 -3.47
N GLY A 34 7.26 -2.01 -4.58
CA GLY A 34 6.56 -2.38 -5.81
C GLY A 34 6.85 -1.40 -6.95
N GLY A 35 6.11 -1.54 -8.05
CA GLY A 35 6.22 -0.66 -9.21
C GLY A 35 5.22 0.49 -9.16
N PHE A 36 5.67 1.70 -9.50
CA PHE A 36 4.83 2.90 -9.59
C PHE A 36 5.32 3.83 -10.71
N HIS A 37 4.47 4.24 -11.64
CA HIS A 37 4.74 5.23 -12.71
C HIS A 37 6.23 5.37 -13.16
N GLY A 38 6.77 4.35 -13.84
CA GLY A 38 8.15 4.43 -14.36
C GLY A 38 9.26 4.19 -13.32
N HIS A 39 8.90 3.96 -12.06
CA HIS A 39 9.81 3.71 -10.96
C HIS A 39 9.49 2.40 -10.23
N MET A 40 10.51 1.87 -9.58
CA MET A 40 10.39 0.94 -8.45
C MET A 40 10.48 1.78 -7.18
N VAL A 41 9.54 1.60 -6.26
CA VAL A 41 9.43 2.40 -5.03
C VAL A 41 9.47 1.45 -3.83
N ALA A 42 10.23 1.81 -2.81
CA ALA A 42 10.31 1.07 -1.55
C ALA A 42 10.20 2.04 -0.38
N TYR A 43 9.34 1.70 0.57
CA TYR A 43 9.14 2.40 1.84
C TYR A 43 9.76 1.57 2.96
N PHE A 44 10.42 2.25 3.88
CA PHE A 44 11.09 1.64 5.01
C PHE A 44 10.39 2.03 6.32
N PHE A 45 10.18 1.04 7.17
CA PHE A 45 9.58 1.21 8.48
C PHE A 45 10.45 0.58 9.55
N ASP A 46 10.49 1.21 10.71
CA ASP A 46 11.17 0.66 11.88
C ASP A 46 10.40 -0.53 12.49
N ALA A 47 10.92 -1.09 13.59
CA ALA A 47 10.30 -2.21 14.30
C ALA A 47 8.96 -1.84 14.98
N GLN A 48 8.67 -0.55 15.13
CA GLN A 48 7.41 -0.01 15.66
C GLN A 48 6.42 0.32 14.53
N GLY A 49 6.79 0.05 13.28
CA GLY A 49 5.97 0.30 12.10
C GLY A 49 5.94 1.77 11.66
N ALA A 50 6.74 2.66 12.26
CA ALA A 50 6.81 4.04 11.82
C ALA A 50 7.67 4.16 10.56
N MET A 51 7.19 4.93 9.58
CA MET A 51 7.93 5.16 8.34
C MET A 51 9.20 5.97 8.62
N CYS A 52 10.35 5.42 8.28
CA CYS A 52 11.66 6.03 8.52
C CYS A 52 12.37 6.49 7.22
N GLY A 53 11.80 6.17 6.05
CA GLY A 53 12.28 6.67 4.78
C GLY A 53 11.78 5.88 3.58
N GLY A 54 12.40 6.09 2.43
CA GLY A 54 12.12 5.33 1.22
C GLY A 54 13.17 5.56 0.15
N THR A 55 13.17 4.70 -0.86
CA THR A 55 14.06 4.81 -2.01
C THR A 55 13.31 4.52 -3.30
N ARG A 56 13.78 5.13 -4.38
CA ARG A 56 13.17 5.04 -5.69
C ARG A 56 14.24 4.75 -6.73
N GLN A 57 13.89 3.93 -7.71
CA GLN A 57 14.78 3.64 -8.82
C GLN A 57 13.96 3.53 -10.11
N ALA A 58 14.33 4.31 -11.13
CA ALA A 58 13.68 4.24 -12.43
C ALA A 58 13.79 2.83 -13.06
N TRP A 59 12.73 2.39 -13.74
CA TRP A 59 12.80 1.24 -14.63
C TRP A 59 13.78 1.55 -15.77
N LYS A 60 14.60 0.56 -16.15
CA LYS A 60 15.47 0.67 -17.34
C LYS A 60 14.63 0.70 -18.61
N HIS A 61 13.52 -0.03 -18.58
CA HIS A 61 12.56 -0.12 -19.67
C HIS A 61 11.24 0.41 -19.15
N THR A 62 11.00 1.71 -19.36
CA THR A 62 9.70 2.30 -19.06
C THR A 62 8.70 1.87 -20.13
N SER A 63 7.50 1.50 -19.71
CA SER A 63 6.37 1.40 -20.63
C SER A 63 6.24 2.71 -21.40
N THR A 64 6.08 2.61 -22.71
CA THR A 64 5.66 3.77 -23.50
C THR A 64 4.23 4.10 -23.11
N VAL A 65 4.05 5.28 -22.51
CA VAL A 65 2.71 5.87 -22.40
C VAL A 65 2.29 6.24 -23.80
N ASN A 66 1.08 5.85 -24.20
CA ASN A 66 0.52 6.31 -25.46
C ASN A 66 0.38 7.84 -25.40
N PRO A 67 1.13 8.61 -26.19
CA PRO A 67 1.17 10.06 -26.06
C PRO A 67 -0.15 10.75 -26.46
N ARG A 68 -1.04 10.04 -27.16
CA ARG A 68 -2.38 10.55 -27.52
C ARG A 68 -3.43 10.30 -26.44
N THR A 69 -3.32 9.21 -25.69
CA THR A 69 -4.37 8.79 -24.75
C THR A 69 -3.92 8.84 -23.30
N GLY A 70 -2.63 9.02 -23.02
CA GLY A 70 -2.08 8.91 -21.67
C GLY A 70 -2.11 7.48 -21.11
N LEU A 71 -2.58 6.49 -21.88
CA LEU A 71 -2.70 5.11 -21.41
C LEU A 71 -1.34 4.40 -21.44
N LEU A 72 -1.04 3.69 -20.37
CA LEU A 72 0.05 2.71 -20.33
C LEU A 72 -0.19 1.63 -21.39
N LEU A 73 0.69 1.53 -22.39
CA LEU A 73 0.63 0.43 -23.34
C LEU A 73 1.02 -0.86 -22.61
N THR A 74 0.23 -1.92 -22.81
CA THR A 74 0.58 -3.26 -22.32
C THR A 74 1.97 -3.59 -22.80
N LEU A 75 2.87 -3.84 -21.85
CA LEU A 75 4.24 -4.19 -22.16
C LEU A 75 4.27 -5.50 -22.97
N PRO A 76 5.05 -5.57 -24.06
CA PRO A 76 5.45 -6.85 -24.64
C PRO A 76 5.92 -7.80 -23.55
N SER A 77 5.61 -9.10 -23.67
CA SER A 77 5.96 -10.11 -22.68
C SER A 77 7.47 -10.16 -22.37
N THR A 78 8.31 -9.80 -23.35
CA THR A 78 9.76 -9.65 -23.17
C THR A 78 10.10 -8.54 -22.18
N LEU A 79 9.49 -7.36 -22.30
CA LEU A 79 9.69 -6.24 -21.38
C LEU A 79 9.16 -6.54 -19.97
N ARG A 80 8.07 -7.30 -19.87
CA ARG A 80 7.57 -7.78 -18.56
C ARG A 80 8.64 -8.60 -17.84
N LYS A 81 9.24 -9.58 -18.52
CA LYS A 81 10.30 -10.43 -17.94
C LYS A 81 11.54 -9.62 -17.56
N GLU A 82 11.93 -8.65 -18.38
CA GLU A 82 13.05 -7.76 -18.08
C GLU A 82 12.78 -6.89 -16.85
N ASN A 83 11.56 -6.35 -16.70
CA ASN A 83 11.15 -5.60 -15.52
C ASN A 83 11.10 -6.49 -14.27
N GLU A 84 10.55 -7.70 -14.36
CA GLU A 84 10.57 -8.66 -13.24
C GLU A 84 12.01 -8.98 -12.79
N GLN A 85 12.93 -9.18 -13.74
CA GLN A 85 14.35 -9.39 -13.44
C GLN A 85 15.01 -8.16 -12.82
N GLN A 86 14.71 -6.97 -13.34
CA GLN A 86 15.21 -5.71 -12.78
C GLN A 86 14.72 -5.51 -11.34
N PHE A 87 13.42 -5.77 -11.08
CA PHE A 87 12.80 -5.64 -9.78
C PHE A 87 13.41 -6.62 -8.78
N SER A 88 13.53 -7.89 -9.16
CA SER A 88 14.17 -8.92 -8.32
C SER A 88 15.62 -8.56 -7.99
N ALA A 89 16.39 -8.06 -8.97
CA ALA A 89 17.75 -7.61 -8.74
C ALA A 89 17.82 -6.38 -7.81
N TRP A 90 16.84 -5.49 -7.89
CA TRP A 90 16.76 -4.33 -7.01
C TRP A 90 16.39 -4.72 -5.58
N LEU A 91 15.39 -5.58 -5.37
CA LEU A 91 15.05 -6.12 -4.05
C LEU A 91 16.26 -6.80 -3.38
N LYS A 92 17.04 -7.58 -4.14
CA LYS A 92 18.29 -8.17 -3.63
C LYS A 92 19.29 -7.14 -3.13
N ARG A 93 19.42 -5.98 -3.80
CA ARG A 93 20.30 -4.88 -3.33
C ARG A 93 19.80 -4.22 -2.05
N LEU A 94 18.52 -4.37 -1.72
CA LEU A 94 17.94 -3.86 -0.49
C LEU A 94 18.10 -4.83 0.69
N ASP A 95 18.73 -6.00 0.48
CA ASP A 95 18.76 -7.12 1.43
C ASP A 95 17.34 -7.59 1.80
N PHE A 96 16.41 -7.53 0.85
CA PHE A 96 15.01 -7.87 1.06
C PHE A 96 14.78 -9.38 1.24
N ALA A 97 14.17 -9.76 2.36
CA ALA A 97 13.62 -11.08 2.60
C ALA A 97 12.09 -11.00 2.67
N PRO A 98 11.34 -11.73 1.82
CA PRO A 98 9.87 -11.69 1.83
C PRO A 98 9.27 -12.09 3.18
N GLY A 99 8.21 -11.39 3.59
CA GLY A 99 7.50 -11.67 4.83
C GLY A 99 6.48 -10.58 5.17
N PRO A 100 5.49 -10.87 6.02
CA PRO A 100 4.51 -9.87 6.43
C PRO A 100 5.19 -8.74 7.22
N ILE A 101 4.63 -7.53 7.13
CA ILE A 101 5.06 -6.37 7.90
C ILE A 101 3.88 -5.80 8.69
N ARG A 102 4.18 -5.04 9.75
CA ARG A 102 3.24 -4.30 10.58
C ARG A 102 3.65 -2.84 10.62
N VAL A 103 2.83 -1.98 10.04
CA VAL A 103 3.14 -0.56 9.85
C VAL A 103 2.08 0.32 10.50
N GLN A 104 2.44 1.53 10.89
CA GLN A 104 1.48 2.57 11.26
C GLN A 104 0.84 3.14 9.99
N ALA A 105 -0.24 3.90 10.15
CA ALA A 105 -0.79 4.66 9.03
C ALA A 105 0.27 5.63 8.48
N PHE A 106 0.36 5.72 7.17
CA PHE A 106 1.29 6.60 6.46
C PHE A 106 0.67 7.06 5.14
N GLY A 107 1.23 8.10 4.52
CA GLY A 107 0.81 8.59 3.22
C GLY A 107 1.99 9.19 2.44
N ASP A 108 2.07 8.85 1.16
CA ASP A 108 2.94 9.46 0.15
C ASP A 108 2.04 9.98 -0.99
N GLU A 109 1.85 11.30 -1.04
CA GLU A 109 1.00 11.96 -2.04
C GLU A 109 1.58 11.87 -3.45
N GLU A 110 2.91 11.83 -3.59
CA GLU A 110 3.60 11.78 -4.89
C GLU A 110 3.28 10.47 -5.63
N TYR A 111 3.20 9.37 -4.86
CA TYR A 111 2.91 8.04 -5.36
C TYR A 111 1.56 7.51 -4.89
N GLN A 112 0.64 8.37 -4.44
CA GLN A 112 -0.71 8.02 -3.99
C GLN A 112 -0.76 6.68 -3.22
N THR A 113 0.16 6.53 -2.27
CA THR A 113 0.38 5.28 -1.53
C THR A 113 0.21 5.56 -0.05
N GLY A 114 -0.47 4.68 0.68
CA GLY A 114 -0.66 4.89 2.10
C GLY A 114 -1.64 3.92 2.73
N ILE A 115 -1.94 4.15 4.00
CA ILE A 115 -2.97 3.42 4.73
C ILE A 115 -3.92 4.43 5.36
N GLU A 116 -5.21 4.19 5.18
CA GLU A 116 -6.28 4.86 5.93
C GLU A 116 -7.07 3.86 6.76
N GLU A 117 -7.53 4.30 7.93
CA GLU A 117 -8.32 3.45 8.82
C GLU A 117 -9.72 3.19 8.29
N LEU A 118 -10.27 4.13 7.51
CA LEU A 118 -11.65 4.14 7.05
C LEU A 118 -11.71 4.40 5.54
N PRO A 119 -12.59 3.70 4.81
CA PRO A 119 -12.99 4.09 3.45
C PRO A 119 -13.46 5.54 3.38
N SER A 120 -13.19 6.21 2.26
CA SER A 120 -13.59 7.61 2.02
C SER A 120 -15.08 7.84 2.25
N HIS A 121 -15.94 6.95 1.77
CA HIS A 121 -17.39 7.03 1.96
C HIS A 121 -17.85 6.85 3.41
N LEU A 122 -17.03 6.28 4.30
CA LEU A 122 -17.34 6.16 5.74
C LEU A 122 -16.69 7.27 6.59
N ARG A 123 -15.90 8.16 5.97
CA ARG A 123 -15.30 9.33 6.65
C ARG A 123 -16.28 10.50 6.75
N GLU A 124 -17.06 10.72 5.69
CA GLU A 124 -18.02 11.81 5.59
C GLU A 124 -19.43 11.25 5.77
N LEU A 125 -19.94 11.29 7.01
CA LEU A 125 -21.31 10.90 7.30
C LEU A 125 -22.26 11.98 6.77
N ASP A 126 -23.28 11.60 6.00
CA ASP A 126 -24.30 12.55 5.55
C ASP A 126 -25.17 12.98 6.73
N GLU A 127 -25.09 14.25 7.10
CA GLU A 127 -25.86 14.81 8.22
C GLU A 127 -27.34 15.06 7.86
N GLN A 128 -27.71 15.01 6.58
CA GLN A 128 -29.05 15.36 6.11
C GLN A 128 -30.02 14.18 6.11
N ASP A 129 -29.52 12.95 6.21
CA ASP A 129 -30.32 11.72 6.28
C ASP A 129 -30.05 10.95 7.59
N PRO A 130 -30.92 11.10 8.61
CA PRO A 130 -30.76 10.41 9.89
C PRO A 130 -30.76 8.87 9.79
N GLU A 131 -31.47 8.30 8.82
CA GLU A 131 -31.54 6.84 8.64
C GLU A 131 -30.24 6.35 7.98
N GLY A 132 -29.82 7.01 6.90
CA GLY A 132 -28.53 6.76 6.26
C GLY A 132 -27.35 6.89 7.24
N ARG A 133 -27.37 7.92 8.09
CA ARG A 133 -26.34 8.13 9.11
C ARG A 133 -26.23 6.95 10.09
N ALA A 134 -27.35 6.42 10.58
CA ALA A 134 -27.31 5.31 11.54
C ALA A 134 -26.74 4.03 10.89
N ASP A 135 -27.05 3.81 9.62
CA ASP A 135 -26.49 2.70 8.85
C ASP A 135 -24.99 2.88 8.61
N ASP A 136 -24.54 4.08 8.24
CA ASP A 136 -23.12 4.39 8.03
C ASP A 136 -22.30 4.29 9.33
N GLU A 137 -22.84 4.79 10.45
CA GLU A 137 -22.22 4.65 11.77
C GLU A 137 -22.06 3.16 12.14
N ARG A 138 -23.09 2.34 11.89
CA ARG A 138 -22.99 0.88 12.08
C ARG A 138 -21.93 0.25 11.18
N MET A 139 -21.90 0.60 9.89
CA MET A 139 -20.90 0.07 8.95
C MET A 139 -19.48 0.46 9.36
N ARG A 140 -19.28 1.70 9.81
CA ARG A 140 -18.00 2.20 10.33
C ARG A 140 -17.55 1.43 11.55
N ASP A 141 -18.45 1.22 12.52
CA ASP A 141 -18.14 0.50 13.75
C ASP A 141 -17.83 -0.98 13.47
N GLU A 142 -18.58 -1.62 12.57
CA GLU A 142 -18.28 -2.99 12.12
C GLU A 142 -16.92 -3.08 11.42
N TRP A 143 -16.60 -2.13 10.54
CA TRP A 143 -15.32 -2.06 9.85
C TRP A 143 -14.13 -1.95 10.83
N LEU A 144 -14.24 -1.04 11.80
CA LEU A 144 -13.22 -0.84 12.83
C LEU A 144 -13.11 -2.06 13.76
N ALA A 145 -14.24 -2.67 14.15
CA ALA A 145 -14.26 -3.86 14.99
C ALA A 145 -13.60 -5.08 14.33
N ARG A 146 -13.69 -5.20 12.99
CA ARG A 146 -13.00 -6.24 12.21
C ARG A 146 -11.51 -5.96 12.05
N GLY A 147 -11.04 -4.77 12.42
CA GLY A 147 -9.67 -4.34 12.20
C GLY A 147 -9.34 -4.13 10.72
N SER A 148 -10.36 -3.92 9.88
CA SER A 148 -10.19 -3.61 8.46
C SER A 148 -9.58 -2.22 8.26
N PHE A 149 -8.96 -2.01 7.10
CA PHE A 149 -8.33 -0.75 6.70
C PHE A 149 -8.23 -0.65 5.17
N VAL A 150 -7.97 0.55 4.66
CA VAL A 150 -7.76 0.78 3.23
C VAL A 150 -6.27 0.95 2.98
N PHE A 151 -5.74 0.21 2.02
CA PHE A 151 -4.37 0.35 1.53
C PHE A 151 -4.40 0.94 0.13
N PHE A 152 -3.77 2.10 -0.05
CA PHE A 152 -3.67 2.76 -1.35
C PHE A 152 -2.38 2.30 -2.02
N TRP A 153 -2.52 1.70 -3.21
CA TRP A 153 -1.39 1.32 -4.05
C TRP A 153 -1.77 1.39 -5.53
N ASN A 154 -1.83 2.60 -6.09
CA ASN A 154 -2.48 2.94 -7.38
C ASN A 154 -4.00 2.73 -7.41
N ASN A 155 -4.54 1.87 -6.54
CA ASN A 155 -5.96 1.61 -6.32
C ASN A 155 -6.24 1.48 -4.82
N ASP A 156 -7.51 1.49 -4.45
CA ASP A 156 -7.98 1.31 -3.08
C ASP A 156 -8.16 -0.19 -2.81
N PHE A 157 -7.28 -0.76 -1.99
CA PHE A 157 -7.42 -2.14 -1.52
C PHE A 157 -8.09 -2.14 -0.16
N PHE A 158 -9.22 -2.84 -0.06
CA PHE A 158 -9.91 -3.04 1.21
C PHE A 158 -9.29 -4.27 1.87
N MET A 159 -8.63 -4.05 3.00
CA MET A 159 -7.79 -5.03 3.67
C MET A 159 -8.47 -5.55 4.94
N ASN A 160 -8.36 -6.85 5.18
CA ASN A 160 -8.66 -7.47 6.47
C ASN A 160 -7.52 -7.21 7.48
N ALA A 161 -7.79 -7.41 8.77
CA ALA A 161 -6.79 -7.19 9.84
C ALA A 161 -5.50 -8.03 9.70
N ASP A 162 -5.57 -9.17 9.02
CA ASP A 162 -4.42 -10.05 8.76
C ASP A 162 -3.59 -9.62 7.54
N GLY A 163 -4.03 -8.60 6.78
CA GLY A 163 -3.36 -8.11 5.59
C GLY A 163 -3.75 -8.84 4.30
N THR A 164 -4.82 -9.64 4.31
CA THR A 164 -5.44 -10.18 3.09
C THR A 164 -6.37 -9.16 2.45
N VAL A 165 -6.47 -9.16 1.12
CA VAL A 165 -7.36 -8.27 0.36
C VAL A 165 -8.77 -8.87 0.36
N SER A 166 -9.76 -8.13 0.82
CA SER A 166 -11.18 -8.52 0.74
C SER A 166 -11.84 -8.09 -0.56
N SER A 167 -11.43 -6.93 -1.08
CA SER A 167 -11.90 -6.36 -2.35
C SER A 167 -10.91 -5.31 -2.87
N SER A 168 -10.94 -5.06 -4.18
CA SER A 168 -10.11 -4.11 -4.92
C SER A 168 -10.92 -3.45 -6.03
#